data_AF-A0AAW0EBL2-F1
#
_entry.id   AF-A0AAW0EBL2-F1
#
_cell.length_a   1.000
_cell.length_b   1.000
_cell.length_c   1.000
_cell.angle_alpha   90.00
_cell.angle_beta   90.00
_cell.angle_gamma   90.00
#
_symmetry.space_group_name_H-M   'P 1'
#
loop_
_entity.id
_entity.type
_entity.pdbx_description
1 polymer ?
#
loop_
_entity_poly.entity_id
_entity_poly.type
_entity_poly.pdbx_seq_one_letter_code
_entity_poly.pdbx_strand_id
1 'polypeptide(L)'
;MRLQHLALFFLPLVIAKFNPVDDSDQRRPLRNQQIPMVFDEPEYTPEVKSQPSLADLLTIEPSASIFYSYARELEISRLFEDESAKLTLLVPTNKAVMALARKPHQDPVLTDDTAISEEEFDKLSKQNVERWVSAHIIPESLSSLEHRSYSTLLDGKSVSFSASGKDAEPSWQDTVAEDGIRIKEMKEASNGVIYILDGTISIETS
;
A
#
# COMPACT_ATOMS: atom_id res chain seq x y z
N MET A 1 -30.88 3.57 64.91
CA MET A 1 -31.49 2.72 63.87
C MET A 1 -30.59 2.76 62.64
N ARG A 2 -29.93 1.64 62.32
CA ARG A 2 -30.12 0.81 61.11
C ARG A 2 -29.61 1.45 59.82
N LEU A 3 -29.00 0.76 58.86
CA LEU A 3 -28.18 -0.44 58.74
C LEU A 3 -27.67 -0.34 57.27
N GLN A 4 -26.45 -0.79 56.98
CA GLN A 4 -25.86 -0.84 55.63
C GLN A 4 -26.73 -1.65 54.65
N HIS A 5 -26.63 -1.39 53.34
CA HIS A 5 -26.53 -2.46 52.32
C HIS A 5 -25.98 -1.94 50.98
N LEU A 6 -24.83 -2.50 50.61
CA LEU A 6 -24.21 -2.54 49.29
C LEU A 6 -24.79 -3.76 48.54
N ALA A 7 -25.31 -3.59 47.32
CA ALA A 7 -25.83 -4.70 46.52
C ALA A 7 -24.80 -5.13 45.47
N LEU A 8 -24.13 -6.27 45.70
CA LEU A 8 -23.40 -7.02 44.68
C LEU A 8 -24.39 -7.92 43.91
N PHE A 9 -24.34 -7.85 42.58
CA PHE A 9 -25.02 -8.81 41.70
C PHE A 9 -24.14 -10.06 41.52
N PHE A 10 -24.61 -11.20 42.01
CA PHE A 10 -24.08 -12.53 41.71
C PHE A 10 -25.01 -13.22 40.71
N LEU A 11 -24.47 -13.61 39.54
CA LEU A 11 -25.13 -14.52 38.60
C LEU A 11 -24.85 -15.99 39.00
N PRO A 12 -25.84 -16.89 38.95
CA PRO A 12 -25.63 -18.31 39.27
C PRO A 12 -25.02 -19.07 38.08
N LEU A 13 -23.95 -19.81 38.37
CA LEU A 13 -23.33 -20.80 37.48
C LEU A 13 -24.16 -22.09 37.52
N VAL A 14 -24.84 -22.45 36.44
CA VAL A 14 -25.55 -23.73 36.32
C VAL A 14 -24.55 -24.80 35.89
N ILE A 15 -24.28 -25.76 36.78
CA ILE A 15 -23.45 -26.93 36.52
C ILE A 15 -24.39 -28.08 36.11
N ALA A 16 -24.31 -28.52 34.86
CA ALA A 16 -24.99 -29.73 34.41
C ALA A 16 -24.26 -30.98 34.93
N LYS A 17 -25.00 -31.87 35.62
CA LYS A 17 -24.51 -33.17 36.08
C LYS A 17 -24.63 -34.19 34.94
N PHE A 18 -23.50 -34.71 34.48
CA PHE A 18 -23.45 -35.83 33.55
C PHE A 18 -23.38 -37.15 34.34
N ASN A 19 -24.35 -38.04 34.14
CA ASN A 19 -24.34 -39.39 34.70
C ASN A 19 -23.57 -40.31 33.73
N PRO A 20 -22.50 -40.99 34.16
CA PRO A 20 -21.85 -42.01 33.34
C PRO A 20 -22.70 -43.29 33.34
N VAL A 21 -23.02 -43.78 32.14
CA VAL A 21 -23.51 -45.15 31.94
C VAL A 21 -22.32 -46.10 32.05
N ASP A 22 -22.45 -47.07 32.94
CA ASP A 22 -21.54 -48.21 33.09
C ASP A 22 -21.86 -49.23 31.99
N ASP A 23 -20.91 -49.47 31.09
CA ASP A 23 -20.94 -50.62 30.18
C ASP A 23 -19.54 -51.23 30.13
N SER A 24 -19.28 -52.05 31.16
CA SER A 24 -18.14 -52.95 31.19
C SER A 24 -18.45 -54.18 30.35
N ASP A 25 -18.28 -54.11 29.03
CA ASP A 25 -17.96 -55.32 28.27
C ASP A 25 -17.20 -55.05 26.96
N GLN A 26 -16.27 -55.96 26.65
CA GLN A 26 -15.46 -56.02 25.43
C GLN A 26 -14.35 -54.97 25.22
N ARG A 27 -13.30 -55.08 26.03
CA ARG A 27 -11.94 -54.70 25.61
C ARG A 27 -11.43 -55.66 24.52
N ARG A 28 -11.67 -55.34 23.25
CA ARG A 28 -10.77 -55.77 22.16
C ARG A 28 -9.68 -54.71 22.03
N PRO A 29 -8.37 -55.05 22.12
CA PRO A 29 -7.35 -54.06 21.83
C PRO A 29 -7.51 -53.66 20.37
N LEU A 30 -7.89 -52.40 20.13
CA LEU A 30 -7.71 -51.77 18.83
C LEU A 30 -6.21 -51.81 18.57
N ARG A 31 -5.79 -52.80 17.79
CA ARG A 31 -4.47 -52.85 17.17
C ARG A 31 -4.28 -51.49 16.51
N ASN A 32 -3.33 -50.69 17.00
CA ASN A 32 -2.94 -49.42 16.38
C ASN A 32 -2.62 -49.68 14.90
N GLN A 33 -3.61 -49.52 14.03
CA GLN A 33 -3.39 -49.34 12.61
C GLN A 33 -3.04 -47.87 12.45
N GLN A 34 -1.80 -47.53 12.79
CA GLN A 34 -1.17 -46.37 12.16
C GLN A 34 -1.09 -46.70 10.68
N ILE A 35 -2.04 -46.17 9.91
CA ILE A 35 -1.86 -45.99 8.48
C ILE A 35 -0.64 -45.06 8.37
N PRO A 36 0.45 -45.47 7.71
CA PRO A 36 1.55 -44.56 7.44
C PRO A 36 0.99 -43.40 6.62
N MET A 37 0.89 -42.22 7.21
CA MET A 37 0.78 -41.01 6.41
C MET A 37 2.15 -40.84 5.75
N VAL A 38 2.29 -41.38 4.55
CA VAL A 38 3.33 -40.92 3.62
C VAL A 38 2.92 -39.51 3.25
N PHE A 39 3.37 -38.55 4.06
CA PHE A 39 3.47 -37.18 3.59
C PHE A 39 4.62 -37.19 2.59
N ASP A 40 4.31 -37.34 1.30
CA ASP A 40 5.12 -36.68 0.28
C ASP A 40 4.90 -35.17 0.52
N GLU A 41 5.55 -34.62 1.55
CA GLU A 41 5.67 -33.16 1.65
C GLU A 41 6.51 -32.77 0.44
N PRO A 42 5.97 -31.99 -0.52
CA PRO A 42 6.83 -31.40 -1.52
C PRO A 42 7.89 -30.60 -0.76
N GLU A 43 9.17 -30.86 -1.03
CA GLU A 43 10.25 -30.04 -0.50
C GLU A 43 9.91 -28.58 -0.80
N TYR A 44 9.62 -27.81 0.25
CA TYR A 44 9.38 -26.39 0.10
C TYR A 44 10.70 -25.73 -0.26
N THR A 45 10.89 -25.45 -1.54
CA THR A 45 11.95 -24.59 -2.01
C THR A 45 11.43 -23.15 -1.99
N PRO A 46 11.90 -22.28 -1.08
CA PRO A 46 11.51 -20.88 -1.09
C PRO A 46 11.89 -20.26 -2.43
N GLU A 47 10.95 -19.58 -3.08
CA GLU A 47 11.26 -18.77 -4.25
C GLU A 47 12.08 -17.56 -3.81
N VAL A 48 13.38 -17.56 -4.14
CA VAL A 48 14.27 -16.44 -3.85
C VAL A 48 14.27 -15.51 -5.06
N LYS A 49 13.49 -14.42 -4.99
CA LYS A 49 13.65 -13.33 -5.96
C LYS A 49 14.94 -12.58 -5.65
N SER A 50 15.77 -12.36 -6.68
CA SER A 50 17.06 -11.65 -6.55
C SER A 50 16.89 -10.19 -6.15
N GLN A 51 15.71 -9.61 -6.39
CA GLN A 51 15.39 -8.21 -6.13
C GLN A 51 13.91 -8.06 -5.75
N PRO A 52 13.59 -7.23 -4.74
CA PRO A 52 12.20 -6.93 -4.36
C PRO A 52 11.42 -6.25 -5.51
N SER A 53 10.10 -6.46 -5.53
CA SER A 53 9.19 -5.73 -6.41
C SER A 53 8.98 -4.28 -5.95
N LEU A 54 8.33 -3.45 -6.78
CA LEU A 54 7.90 -2.10 -6.39
C LEU A 54 6.99 -2.15 -5.15
N ALA A 55 6.07 -3.11 -5.08
CA ALA A 55 5.19 -3.29 -3.92
C ALA A 55 5.98 -3.66 -2.65
N ASP A 56 6.97 -4.55 -2.76
CA ASP A 56 7.84 -4.94 -1.63
C ASP A 56 8.62 -3.74 -1.10
N LEU A 57 9.23 -2.95 -2.01
CA LEU A 57 9.98 -1.75 -1.63
C LEU A 57 9.08 -0.70 -0.97
N LEU A 58 7.90 -0.44 -1.53
CA LEU A 58 6.93 0.51 -0.95
C LEU A 58 6.42 0.08 0.42
N THR A 59 6.29 -1.23 0.65
CA THR A 59 5.85 -1.78 1.94
C THR A 59 6.85 -1.50 3.05
N ILE A 60 8.15 -1.51 2.74
CA ILE A 60 9.22 -1.29 3.72
C ILE A 60 9.74 0.15 3.77
N GLU A 61 9.24 1.05 2.91
CA GLU A 61 9.72 2.43 2.80
C GLU A 61 8.90 3.39 3.68
N PRO A 62 9.36 3.72 4.91
CA PRO A 62 8.53 4.44 5.87
C PRO A 62 8.29 5.89 5.45
N SER A 63 9.24 6.47 4.69
CA SER A 63 9.14 7.84 4.21
C SER A 63 8.05 8.03 3.16
N ALA A 64 7.57 6.95 2.53
CA ALA A 64 6.56 6.94 1.47
C ALA A 64 5.19 6.37 1.90
N SER A 65 5.04 6.00 3.17
CA SER A 65 3.87 5.24 3.66
C SER A 65 2.51 5.87 3.34
N ILE A 66 2.38 7.20 3.32
CA ILE A 66 1.11 7.87 3.01
C ILE A 66 0.75 7.70 1.53
N PHE A 67 1.73 7.88 0.62
CA PHE A 67 1.51 7.64 -0.80
C PHE A 67 1.10 6.19 -1.05
N TYR A 68 1.82 5.24 -0.46
CA TYR A 68 1.50 3.83 -0.67
C TYR A 68 0.15 3.44 -0.07
N SER A 69 -0.26 4.04 1.05
CA SER A 69 -1.60 3.84 1.61
C SER A 69 -2.70 4.25 0.65
N TYR A 70 -2.51 5.33 -0.12
CA TYR A 70 -3.46 5.70 -1.18
C TYR A 70 -3.42 4.72 -2.35
N ALA A 71 -2.23 4.44 -2.87
CA ALA A 71 -2.09 3.63 -4.07
C ALA A 71 -2.56 2.17 -3.87
N ARG A 72 -2.34 1.60 -2.69
CA ARG A 72 -2.72 0.21 -2.36
C ARG A 72 -4.23 -0.05 -2.40
N GLU A 73 -5.05 0.96 -2.13
CA GLU A 73 -6.52 0.83 -2.15
C GLU A 73 -7.11 0.93 -3.57
N LEU A 74 -6.27 1.16 -4.58
CA LEU A 74 -6.64 1.27 -5.98
C LEU A 74 -6.29 0.00 -6.76
N GLU A 75 -6.96 -0.22 -7.89
CA GLU A 75 -6.64 -1.37 -8.77
C GLU A 75 -5.24 -1.28 -9.38
N ILE A 76 -4.72 -0.05 -9.53
CA ILE A 76 -3.37 0.23 -10.05
C ILE A 76 -2.26 -0.42 -9.21
N SER A 77 -2.51 -0.70 -7.93
CA SER A 77 -1.56 -1.38 -7.04
C SER A 77 -1.14 -2.76 -7.56
N ARG A 78 -2.01 -3.44 -8.32
CA ARG A 78 -1.68 -4.72 -8.96
C ARG A 78 -0.48 -4.60 -9.90
N LEU A 79 -0.29 -3.44 -10.54
CA LEU A 79 0.85 -3.20 -11.42
C LEU A 79 2.19 -3.11 -10.66
N PHE A 80 2.16 -2.84 -9.35
CA PHE A 80 3.38 -2.77 -8.54
C PHE A 80 3.95 -4.15 -8.19
N GLU A 81 3.13 -5.20 -8.31
CA GLU A 81 3.54 -6.60 -8.16
C GLU A 81 3.82 -7.27 -9.52
N ASP A 82 3.23 -6.76 -10.59
CA ASP A 82 3.39 -7.29 -11.96
C ASP A 82 4.82 -7.08 -12.47
N GLU A 83 5.52 -8.18 -12.73
CA GLU A 83 6.91 -8.18 -13.20
C GLU A 83 7.09 -7.58 -14.61
N SER A 84 6.02 -7.58 -15.39
CA SER A 84 5.98 -7.09 -16.77
C SER A 84 5.63 -5.61 -16.90
N ALA A 85 5.10 -4.97 -15.84
CA ALA A 85 4.60 -3.60 -15.89
C ALA A 85 5.70 -2.56 -16.15
N LYS A 86 6.93 -2.80 -15.68
CA LYS A 86 8.13 -1.96 -15.90
C LYS A 86 7.85 -0.47 -15.71
N LEU A 87 7.50 -0.08 -14.49
CA LEU A 87 7.06 1.27 -14.14
C LEU A 87 8.17 2.13 -13.53
N THR A 88 8.02 3.45 -13.62
CA THR A 88 8.75 4.40 -12.77
C THR A 88 7.77 5.09 -11.84
N LEU A 89 7.99 4.94 -10.53
CA LEU A 89 7.18 5.58 -9.49
C LEU A 89 7.87 6.83 -8.97
N LEU A 90 7.18 7.96 -9.05
CA LEU A 90 7.61 9.25 -8.52
C LEU A 90 6.96 9.44 -7.16
N VAL A 91 7.59 8.97 -6.10
CA VAL A 91 6.93 8.76 -4.82
C VAL A 91 7.21 9.94 -3.87
N PRO A 92 6.21 10.76 -3.53
CA PRO A 92 6.42 11.86 -2.60
C PRO A 92 6.66 11.34 -1.18
N THR A 93 7.55 12.02 -0.45
CA THR A 93 7.69 11.77 1.00
C THR A 93 6.40 12.13 1.75
N ASN A 94 6.18 11.51 2.91
CA ASN A 94 5.08 11.82 3.81
C ASN A 94 5.01 13.33 4.11
N LYS A 95 6.18 13.98 4.30
CA LYS A 95 6.27 15.42 4.51
C LYS A 95 5.71 16.21 3.34
N ALA A 96 6.03 15.82 2.10
CA ALA A 96 5.52 16.46 0.90
C ALA A 96 3.99 16.30 0.80
N VAL A 97 3.46 15.10 1.04
CA VAL A 97 2.00 14.86 1.03
C VAL A 97 1.29 15.63 2.14
N MET A 98 1.89 15.73 3.33
CA MET A 98 1.36 16.50 4.44
C MET A 98 1.33 18.01 4.15
N ALA A 99 2.29 18.52 3.37
CA ALA A 99 2.37 19.92 2.97
C ALA A 99 1.34 20.34 1.90
N LEU A 100 0.66 19.38 1.26
CA LEU A 100 -0.42 19.69 0.33
C LEU A 100 -1.52 20.50 1.02
N ALA A 101 -1.91 21.61 0.37
CA ALA A 101 -3.02 22.46 0.80
C ALA A 101 -4.36 21.72 0.80
N ARG A 102 -4.54 20.77 -0.13
CA ARG A 102 -5.69 19.88 -0.24
C ARG A 102 -5.21 18.44 -0.37
N LYS A 103 -5.84 17.52 0.37
CA LYS A 103 -5.46 16.10 0.36
C LYS A 103 -5.96 15.40 -0.91
N PRO A 104 -5.31 14.31 -1.35
CA PRO A 104 -5.65 13.65 -2.62
C PRO A 104 -7.09 13.16 -2.74
N HIS A 105 -7.75 12.89 -1.62
CA HIS A 105 -9.15 12.44 -1.57
C HIS A 105 -10.16 13.60 -1.53
N GLN A 106 -9.70 14.84 -1.34
CA GLN A 106 -10.57 16.01 -1.29
C GLN A 106 -10.86 16.49 -2.72
N ASP A 107 -12.13 16.71 -3.00
CA ASP A 107 -12.58 17.19 -4.31
C ASP A 107 -12.23 18.68 -4.48
N PRO A 108 -11.69 19.10 -5.64
CA PRO A 108 -11.35 20.49 -5.88
C PRO A 108 -12.56 21.42 -6.09
N VAL A 109 -13.74 20.87 -6.43
CA VAL A 109 -14.97 21.60 -6.79
C VAL A 109 -16.00 21.57 -5.65
N LEU A 110 -16.01 20.53 -4.83
CA LEU A 110 -16.94 20.47 -3.69
C LEU A 110 -16.50 21.43 -2.58
N THR A 111 -17.32 22.45 -2.33
CA THR A 111 -17.29 23.23 -1.10
C THR A 111 -18.01 22.47 0.02
N ASP A 112 -17.71 22.78 1.29
CA ASP A 112 -18.37 22.16 2.47
C ASP A 112 -19.92 22.22 2.42
N ASP A 113 -20.49 23.13 1.62
CA ASP A 113 -21.94 23.32 1.48
C ASP A 113 -22.60 22.41 0.41
N THR A 114 -21.84 21.59 -0.32
CA THR A 114 -22.43 20.72 -1.35
C THR A 114 -22.98 19.44 -0.73
N ALA A 115 -24.32 19.33 -0.67
CA ALA A 115 -24.99 18.13 -0.19
C ALA A 115 -24.95 17.01 -1.26
N ILE A 116 -24.04 16.05 -1.09
CA ILE A 116 -24.00 14.79 -1.85
C ILE A 116 -24.26 13.61 -0.93
N SER A 117 -24.59 12.46 -1.51
CA SER A 117 -24.71 11.22 -0.74
C SER A 117 -23.34 10.70 -0.30
N GLU A 118 -23.31 9.86 0.74
CA GLU A 118 -22.09 9.18 1.21
C GLU A 118 -21.45 8.32 0.10
N GLU A 119 -22.27 7.57 -0.65
CA GLU A 119 -21.79 6.74 -1.76
C GLU A 119 -21.15 7.59 -2.88
N GLU A 120 -21.73 8.74 -3.18
CA GLU A 120 -21.19 9.67 -4.18
C GLU A 120 -19.90 10.31 -3.68
N PHE A 121 -19.83 10.68 -2.40
CA PHE A 121 -18.61 11.20 -1.78
C PHE A 121 -17.47 10.17 -1.84
N ASP A 122 -17.74 8.92 -1.49
CA ASP A 122 -16.76 7.83 -1.53
C ASP A 122 -16.25 7.58 -2.96
N LYS A 123 -17.15 7.61 -3.94
CA LYS A 123 -16.80 7.46 -5.35
C LYS A 123 -15.89 8.60 -5.82
N LEU A 124 -16.25 9.84 -5.54
CA LEU A 124 -15.45 11.02 -5.93
C LEU A 124 -14.10 11.03 -5.23
N SER A 125 -14.09 10.73 -3.93
CA SER A 125 -12.88 10.56 -3.13
C SER A 125 -11.93 9.55 -3.78
N LYS A 126 -12.41 8.35 -4.13
CA LYS A 126 -11.62 7.32 -4.80
C LYS A 126 -11.09 7.78 -6.17
N GLN A 127 -11.92 8.44 -6.97
CA GLN A 127 -11.52 8.98 -8.28
C GLN A 127 -10.43 10.06 -8.17
N ASN A 128 -10.53 10.93 -7.17
CA ASN A 128 -9.54 11.97 -6.90
C ASN A 128 -8.19 11.36 -6.49
N VAL A 129 -8.23 10.34 -5.61
CA VAL A 129 -7.03 9.58 -5.23
C VAL A 129 -6.41 8.90 -6.44
N GLU A 130 -7.21 8.24 -7.28
CA GLU A 130 -6.74 7.56 -8.49
C GLU A 130 -6.07 8.52 -9.46
N ARG A 131 -6.71 9.66 -9.74
CA ARG A 131 -6.13 10.71 -10.59
C ARG A 131 -4.79 11.20 -10.04
N TRP A 132 -4.71 11.43 -8.72
CA TRP A 132 -3.49 11.89 -8.07
C TRP A 132 -2.38 10.85 -8.11
N VAL A 133 -2.67 9.58 -7.82
CA VAL A 133 -1.69 8.49 -7.89
C VAL A 133 -1.19 8.30 -9.33
N SER A 134 -2.08 8.32 -10.33
CA SER A 134 -1.72 8.15 -11.74
C SER A 134 -0.75 9.23 -12.27
N ALA A 135 -0.82 10.45 -11.74
CA ALA A 135 0.13 11.52 -12.07
C ALA A 135 1.56 11.25 -11.59
N HIS A 136 1.73 10.31 -10.64
CA HIS A 136 3.03 9.95 -10.06
C HIS A 136 3.61 8.67 -10.69
N ILE A 137 3.01 8.15 -11.77
CA ILE A 137 3.44 6.90 -12.39
C ILE A 137 3.74 7.13 -13.87
N ILE A 138 4.96 6.83 -14.28
CA ILE A 138 5.36 6.79 -15.68
C ILE A 138 5.31 5.33 -16.14
N PRO A 139 4.60 4.98 -17.22
CA PRO A 139 4.46 3.61 -17.71
C PRO A 139 5.69 3.12 -18.49
N GLU A 140 6.88 3.46 -18.00
CA GLU A 140 8.19 3.15 -18.56
C GLU A 140 9.18 3.02 -17.40
N SER A 141 10.13 2.08 -17.46
CA SER A 141 11.16 1.90 -16.43
C SER A 141 12.39 2.74 -16.75
N LEU A 142 12.63 3.79 -15.97
CA LEU A 142 13.67 4.79 -16.20
C LEU A 142 14.76 4.67 -15.12
N SER A 143 15.77 3.83 -15.36
CA SER A 143 16.95 3.74 -14.47
C SER A 143 17.88 4.95 -14.59
N SER A 144 17.72 5.75 -15.65
CA SER A 144 18.34 7.06 -15.82
C SER A 144 17.29 8.07 -16.28
N LEU A 145 17.32 9.26 -15.70
CA LEU A 145 16.40 10.36 -16.04
C LEU A 145 17.08 11.28 -17.05
N GLU A 146 16.57 11.30 -18.28
CA GLU A 146 16.98 12.30 -19.26
C GLU A 146 16.28 13.63 -18.97
N HIS A 147 16.91 14.75 -19.34
CA HIS A 147 16.33 16.09 -19.19
C HIS A 147 15.23 16.36 -20.23
N ARG A 148 14.12 15.64 -20.10
CA ARG A 148 12.94 15.73 -20.97
C ARG A 148 11.66 15.48 -20.17
N SER A 149 10.52 15.55 -20.85
CA SER A 149 9.23 15.18 -20.28
C SER A 149 8.85 13.73 -20.59
N TYR A 150 8.21 13.07 -19.64
CA TYR A 150 7.65 11.72 -19.78
C TYR A 150 6.17 11.73 -19.45
N SER A 151 5.36 11.05 -20.26
CA SER A 151 3.93 10.91 -20.00
C SER A 151 3.68 10.04 -18.77
N THR A 152 2.68 10.39 -17.99
CA THR A 152 2.23 9.62 -16.83
C THR A 152 1.04 8.75 -17.19
N LEU A 153 0.57 7.92 -16.25
CA LEU A 153 -0.69 7.21 -16.38
C LEU A 153 -1.92 8.12 -16.27
N LEU A 154 -1.75 9.36 -15.81
CA LEU A 154 -2.81 10.36 -15.89
C LEU A 154 -2.84 10.96 -17.29
N ASP A 155 -3.94 10.74 -18.00
CA ASP A 155 -4.16 11.25 -19.36
C ASP A 155 -3.88 12.76 -19.46
N GLY A 156 -3.04 13.12 -20.43
CA GLY A 156 -2.65 14.51 -20.68
C GLY A 156 -1.62 15.08 -19.70
N LYS A 157 -1.18 14.33 -18.69
CA LYS A 157 -0.14 14.76 -17.75
C LYS A 157 1.21 14.15 -18.11
N SER A 158 2.22 15.01 -18.20
CA SER A 158 3.63 14.63 -18.29
C SER A 158 4.43 15.29 -17.18
N VAL A 159 5.52 14.64 -16.76
CA VAL A 159 6.48 15.17 -15.78
C VAL A 159 7.77 15.53 -16.49
N SER A 160 8.22 16.77 -16.31
CA SER A 160 9.50 17.26 -16.85
C SER A 160 10.63 17.07 -15.85
N PHE A 161 11.77 16.61 -16.36
CA PHE A 161 13.02 16.52 -15.63
C PHE A 161 14.04 17.48 -16.21
N SER A 162 14.82 18.12 -15.34
CA SER A 162 15.85 19.08 -15.75
C SER A 162 17.01 19.08 -14.76
N ALA A 163 18.13 19.65 -15.20
CA ALA A 163 19.32 19.78 -14.39
C ALA A 163 19.07 20.72 -13.19
N SER A 164 19.53 20.32 -12.01
CA SER A 164 19.47 21.11 -10.78
C SER A 164 20.36 22.35 -10.80
N GLY A 165 21.32 22.41 -11.74
CA GLY A 165 22.28 23.50 -11.89
C GLY A 165 22.95 23.53 -13.26
N LYS A 166 23.82 24.53 -13.49
CA LYS A 166 24.46 24.78 -14.79
C LYS A 166 25.50 23.74 -15.20
N ASP A 167 26.09 23.05 -14.23
CA ASP A 167 27.16 22.05 -14.42
C ASP A 167 26.74 20.66 -13.91
N ALA A 168 25.43 20.40 -13.86
CA ALA A 168 24.88 19.14 -13.40
C ALA A 168 25.08 18.04 -14.45
N GLU A 169 25.78 16.98 -14.07
CA GLU A 169 25.86 15.75 -14.85
C GLU A 169 24.50 15.05 -14.84
N PRO A 170 24.16 14.24 -15.87
CA PRO A 170 22.90 13.49 -15.92
C PRO A 170 22.91 12.35 -14.91
N SER A 171 22.68 12.71 -13.65
CA SER A 171 22.51 11.84 -12.50
C SER A 171 21.17 12.16 -11.84
N TRP A 172 20.55 11.18 -11.17
CA TRP A 172 19.31 11.47 -10.44
C TRP A 172 19.55 12.47 -9.30
N GLN A 173 20.76 12.53 -8.72
CA GLN A 173 21.11 13.47 -7.65
C GLN A 173 21.09 14.92 -8.13
N ASP A 174 21.48 15.13 -9.38
CA ASP A 174 21.54 16.45 -10.00
C ASP A 174 20.34 16.74 -10.89
N THR A 175 19.31 15.89 -10.85
CA THR A 175 18.05 16.07 -11.58
C THR A 175 16.95 16.55 -10.64
N VAL A 176 16.16 17.52 -11.10
CA VAL A 176 14.92 17.94 -10.46
C VAL A 176 13.73 17.59 -11.35
N ALA A 177 12.65 17.14 -10.72
CA ALA A 177 11.33 17.10 -11.33
C ALA A 177 10.68 18.49 -11.26
N GLU A 178 9.58 18.67 -12.00
CA GLU A 178 8.65 19.82 -11.96
C GLU A 178 8.87 20.88 -10.87
N ASP A 179 8.88 22.15 -11.25
CA ASP A 179 8.98 23.29 -10.31
C ASP A 179 10.16 23.19 -9.31
N GLY A 180 11.20 22.42 -9.64
CA GLY A 180 12.39 22.24 -8.81
C GLY A 180 12.25 21.22 -7.69
N ILE A 181 11.28 20.29 -7.77
CA ILE A 181 11.13 19.17 -6.84
C ILE A 181 12.39 18.30 -6.88
N ARG A 182 13.02 18.08 -5.72
CA ARG A 182 14.27 17.31 -5.66
C ARG A 182 14.00 15.84 -5.44
N ILE A 183 14.82 15.04 -6.11
CA ILE A 183 14.91 13.61 -5.87
C ILE A 183 15.80 13.37 -4.65
N LYS A 184 15.27 12.67 -3.66
CA LYS A 184 15.94 12.36 -2.39
C LYS A 184 16.64 11.02 -2.42
N GLU A 185 16.07 10.06 -3.12
CA GLU A 185 16.57 8.70 -3.21
C GLU A 185 16.07 8.05 -4.50
N MET A 186 16.85 7.11 -5.02
CA MET A 186 16.46 6.22 -6.12
C MET A 186 16.61 4.78 -5.64
N LYS A 187 15.62 3.93 -5.93
CA LYS A 187 15.66 2.49 -5.67
C LYS A 187 15.22 1.71 -6.90
N GLU A 188 16.00 0.71 -7.26
CA GLU A 188 15.63 -0.23 -8.32
C GLU A 188 14.86 -1.41 -7.75
N ALA A 189 13.77 -1.79 -8.42
CA ALA A 189 12.99 -2.99 -8.19
C ALA A 189 13.13 -3.96 -9.36
N SER A 190 12.70 -5.22 -9.17
CA SER A 190 12.66 -6.21 -10.25
C SER A 190 11.74 -5.82 -11.42
N ASN A 191 10.76 -4.96 -11.14
CA ASN A 191 9.71 -4.54 -12.07
C ASN A 191 9.61 -3.03 -12.27
N GLY A 192 10.64 -2.27 -11.92
CA GLY A 192 10.65 -0.82 -12.14
C GLY A 192 11.67 -0.07 -11.29
N VAL A 193 11.46 1.25 -11.19
CA VAL A 193 12.31 2.16 -10.40
C VAL A 193 11.43 3.07 -9.54
N ILE A 194 11.88 3.37 -8.33
CA ILE A 194 11.26 4.35 -7.43
C ILE A 194 12.20 5.54 -7.30
N TYR A 195 11.68 6.74 -7.55
CA TYR A 195 12.33 8.00 -7.18
C TYR A 195 11.55 8.63 -6.03
N ILE A 196 12.19 8.79 -4.87
CA ILE A 196 11.57 9.43 -3.70
C ILE A 196 11.72 10.95 -3.84
N LEU A 197 10.62 11.70 -3.74
CA LEU A 197 10.56 13.14 -3.99
C LEU A 197 10.31 13.95 -2.71
N ASP A 198 10.94 15.13 -2.58
CA ASP A 198 10.64 16.08 -1.50
C ASP A 198 9.45 17.03 -1.78
N GLY A 199 8.77 16.82 -2.91
CA GLY A 199 7.52 17.46 -3.32
C GLY A 199 6.56 16.46 -3.96
N THR A 200 5.43 16.96 -4.48
CA THR A 200 4.40 16.15 -5.15
C THR A 200 4.22 16.61 -6.58
N ILE A 201 3.94 15.67 -7.50
CA ILE A 201 3.60 16.01 -8.89
C ILE A 201 2.21 16.67 -8.91
N SER A 202 2.11 17.81 -9.61
CA SER A 202 0.83 18.51 -9.76
C SER A 202 -0.08 17.78 -10.73
N ILE A 203 -1.37 17.67 -10.40
CA ILE A 203 -2.39 17.09 -11.30
C ILE A 203 -2.95 18.11 -12.30
N GLU A 204 -2.52 19.38 -12.21
CA GLU A 204 -2.84 20.40 -13.19
C GLU A 204 -2.03 20.16 -14.46
N THR A 205 -2.73 20.09 -15.59
CA THR A 205 -2.13 19.98 -16.91
C THR A 205 -1.59 21.35 -17.33
N SER A 206 -0.29 21.40 -17.65
CA SER A 206 0.38 22.59 -18.21
C SER A 206 0.01 22.83 -19.66
#